data_AF-A0A0A8XDH7-F1
#
_entry.id   AF-A0A0A8XDH7-F1
#
_cell.length_a   1.000
_cell.length_b   1.000
_cell.length_c   1.000
_cell.angle_alpha   90.00
_cell.angle_beta   90.00
_cell.angle_gamma   90.00
#
_symmetry.space_group_name_H-M   'P 1'
#
loop_
_entity.id
_entity.type
_entity.pdbx_description
1 polymer ?
#
loop_
_entity_poly.entity_id
_entity_poly.type
_entity_poly.pdbx_seq_one_letter_code
_entity_poly.pdbx_strand_id
1 'polypeptide(L)'
;MKKILLAIILAAPTSAALITFYGYLTFGASQETGHYDYNPYQDTILILTVYQIPFYLILGIPTTLLIDLIIKEAKINKYAYILQFVLYTISSVIVSSTMFTIGYQGWLVFAIAVHTYFHILYFLRRLMKK
;
A
#
# COMPACT_ATOMS: atom_id res chain seq x y z
N MET A 1 3.18 -14.14 10.85
CA MET A 1 1.76 -14.09 10.44
C MET A 1 0.95 -12.98 11.11
N LYS A 2 0.77 -12.97 12.45
CA LYS A 2 -0.10 -11.98 13.13
C LYS A 2 0.20 -10.50 12.78
N LYS A 3 1.49 -10.11 12.77
CA LYS A 3 1.92 -8.74 12.41
C LYS A 3 1.63 -8.38 10.94
N ILE A 4 1.66 -9.36 10.05
CA ILE A 4 1.36 -9.18 8.62
C ILE A 4 -0.12 -8.89 8.45
N LEU A 5 -1.01 -9.66 9.09
CA LEU A 5 -2.45 -9.44 9.03
C LEU A 5 -2.85 -8.08 9.65
N LEU A 6 -2.27 -7.73 10.79
CA LEU A 6 -2.49 -6.41 11.39
C LEU A 6 -2.02 -5.27 10.48
N ALA A 7 -0.87 -5.45 9.80
CA ALA A 7 -0.40 -4.49 8.83
C ALA A 7 -1.39 -4.31 7.66
N ILE A 8 -2.04 -5.38 7.19
CA ILE A 8 -3.06 -5.29 6.13
C ILE A 8 -4.28 -4.49 6.60
N ILE A 9 -4.80 -4.80 7.79
CA ILE A 9 -5.96 -4.13 8.37
C ILE A 9 -5.72 -2.63 8.55
N LEU A 10 -4.48 -2.24 8.91
CA LEU A 10 -4.12 -0.83 9.08
C LEU A 10 -3.74 -0.18 7.74
N ALA A 11 -3.06 -0.90 6.85
CA ALA A 11 -2.57 -0.35 5.59
C ALA A 11 -3.69 -0.04 4.62
N ALA A 12 -4.71 -0.89 4.52
CA ALA A 12 -5.82 -0.70 3.58
C ALA A 12 -6.55 0.65 3.77
N PRO A 13 -7.06 1.01 4.97
CA PRO A 13 -7.70 2.31 5.16
C PRO A 13 -6.71 3.47 5.07
N THR A 14 -5.46 3.28 5.52
CA THR A 14 -4.45 4.34 5.50
C THR A 14 -4.03 4.69 4.07
N SER A 15 -3.77 3.71 3.22
CA SER A 15 -3.36 3.95 1.85
C SER A 15 -4.55 4.39 1.00
N ALA A 16 -5.76 3.87 1.22
CA ALA A 16 -6.98 4.38 0.60
C ALA A 16 -7.17 5.88 0.89
N ALA A 17 -7.03 6.30 2.15
CA ALA A 17 -7.09 7.72 2.52
C ALA A 17 -6.01 8.56 1.82
N LEU A 18 -4.78 8.07 1.74
CA LEU A 18 -3.68 8.76 1.04
C LEU A 18 -3.93 8.87 -0.47
N ILE A 19 -4.47 7.82 -1.10
CA ILE A 19 -4.81 7.81 -2.53
C ILE A 19 -5.94 8.79 -2.82
N THR A 20 -7.00 8.79 -2.00
CA THR A 20 -8.10 9.75 -2.13
C THR A 20 -7.63 11.19 -1.91
N PHE A 21 -6.76 11.42 -0.92
CA PHE A 21 -6.16 12.73 -0.67
C PHE A 21 -5.27 13.19 -1.84
N TYR A 22 -4.48 12.29 -2.41
CA TYR A 22 -3.71 12.56 -3.63
C TYR A 22 -4.63 12.96 -4.79
N GLY A 23 -5.69 12.19 -5.04
CA GLY A 23 -6.67 12.50 -6.09
C GLY A 23 -7.34 13.87 -5.90
N TYR A 24 -7.69 14.23 -4.66
CA TYR A 24 -8.22 15.55 -4.32
C TYR A 24 -7.25 16.68 -4.70
N LEU A 25 -5.96 16.51 -4.36
CA LEU A 25 -4.94 17.52 -4.65
C LEU A 25 -4.64 17.66 -6.14
N THR A 26 -4.73 16.58 -6.93
CA THR A 26 -4.35 16.60 -8.34
C THR A 26 -5.46 17.00 -9.29
N PHE A 27 -6.71 16.58 -9.03
CA PHE A 27 -7.83 16.80 -9.94
C PHE A 27 -8.77 17.92 -9.47
N GLY A 28 -8.58 18.42 -8.25
CA GLY A 28 -9.46 19.41 -7.64
C GLY A 28 -10.82 18.81 -7.25
N ALA A 29 -11.52 19.48 -6.34
CA ALA A 29 -12.89 19.13 -5.99
C ALA A 29 -13.86 19.61 -7.08
N SER A 30 -13.96 18.92 -8.22
CA SER A 30 -15.04 19.22 -9.17
C SER A 30 -16.36 18.67 -8.61
N GLN A 31 -16.96 19.43 -7.69
CA GLN A 31 -18.34 19.26 -7.27
C GLN A 31 -19.27 19.85 -8.33
N GLU A 32 -19.67 19.04 -9.30
CA GLU A 32 -20.98 19.22 -9.92
C GLU A 32 -21.73 17.91 -9.80
N THR A 33 -22.64 17.82 -8.83
CA THR A 33 -23.89 17.08 -9.00
C THR A 33 -24.89 17.64 -7.98
N GLY A 34 -25.91 18.31 -8.51
CA GLY A 34 -27.04 18.78 -7.72
C GLY A 34 -27.75 17.62 -7.02
N HIS A 35 -28.25 17.94 -5.82
CA HIS A 35 -29.21 17.15 -5.05
C HIS A 35 -28.81 15.72 -4.70
N TYR A 36 -27.89 15.55 -3.74
CA TYR A 36 -27.90 14.56 -2.65
C TYR A 36 -26.70 14.89 -1.73
N ASP A 37 -26.78 14.64 -0.41
CA ASP A 37 -25.66 14.74 0.54
C ASP A 37 -24.61 13.63 0.27
N TYR A 38 -24.09 13.57 -0.96
CA TYR A 38 -23.08 12.62 -1.37
C TYR A 38 -21.71 13.15 -0.96
N ASN A 39 -21.01 12.44 -0.06
CA ASN A 39 -19.61 12.71 0.23
C ASN A 39 -18.73 11.76 -0.60
N PRO A 40 -18.37 12.14 -1.84
CA PRO A 40 -17.64 11.26 -2.77
C PRO A 40 -16.34 10.71 -2.19
N TYR A 41 -15.73 11.43 -1.25
CA TYR A 41 -14.44 11.06 -0.67
C TYR A 41 -14.55 9.94 0.35
N GLN A 42 -15.57 9.96 1.22
CA GLN A 42 -15.76 8.94 2.24
C GLN A 42 -16.11 7.58 1.62
N ASP A 43 -17.01 7.58 0.64
CA ASP A 43 -17.39 6.36 -0.06
C ASP A 43 -16.22 5.80 -0.87
N THR A 44 -15.43 6.66 -1.51
CA THR A 44 -14.22 6.25 -2.23
C THR A 44 -13.20 5.58 -1.29
N ILE A 45 -12.97 6.13 -0.09
CA ILE A 45 -12.04 5.53 0.89
C ILE A 45 -12.54 4.15 1.31
N LEU A 46 -13.84 4.01 1.61
CA LEU A 46 -14.42 2.74 2.04
C LEU A 46 -14.31 1.68 0.95
N ILE A 47 -14.67 2.02 -0.29
CA ILE A 47 -14.58 1.12 -1.44
C ILE A 47 -13.12 0.70 -1.67
N LEU A 48 -12.19 1.66 -1.76
CA LEU A 48 -10.77 1.36 -1.96
C LEU A 48 -10.20 0.48 -0.83
N THR A 49 -10.59 0.73 0.42
CA THR A 49 -10.16 -0.09 1.56
C THR A 49 -10.56 -1.54 1.38
N VAL A 50 -11.84 -1.80 1.05
CA VAL A 50 -12.35 -3.17 0.84
C VAL A 50 -11.65 -3.84 -0.33
N TYR A 51 -11.44 -3.11 -1.44
CA TYR A 51 -10.77 -3.65 -2.62
C TYR A 51 -9.30 -3.97 -2.39
N GLN A 52 -8.58 -3.21 -1.57
CA GLN A 52 -7.15 -3.44 -1.33
C GLN A 52 -6.85 -4.65 -0.46
N ILE A 53 -7.76 -5.04 0.45
CA ILE A 53 -7.57 -6.20 1.33
C ILE A 53 -7.23 -7.48 0.54
N PRO A 54 -8.02 -7.93 -0.47
CA PRO A 54 -7.67 -9.12 -1.24
C PRO A 54 -6.35 -8.97 -2.00
N PHE A 55 -6.01 -7.78 -2.51
CA PHE A 55 -4.70 -7.55 -3.14
C PHE A 55 -3.55 -7.75 -2.15
N TYR A 56 -3.67 -7.24 -0.93
CA TYR A 56 -2.66 -7.46 0.10
C TYR A 56 -2.56 -8.92 0.52
N LEU A 57 -3.66 -9.66 0.56
CA LEU A 57 -3.65 -11.09 0.89
C LEU A 57 -2.98 -11.92 -0.21
N ILE A 58 -3.33 -11.67 -1.48
CA ILE A 58 -2.89 -12.46 -2.63
C ILE A 58 -1.46 -12.09 -3.04
N LEU A 59 -1.11 -10.80 -3.07
CA LEU A 59 0.21 -10.33 -3.52
C LEU A 59 1.08 -9.89 -2.34
N GLY A 60 0.52 -9.11 -1.41
CA GLY A 60 1.28 -8.54 -0.29
C GLY A 60 1.90 -9.60 0.62
N ILE A 61 1.17 -10.66 0.99
CA ILE A 61 1.70 -11.72 1.85
C ILE A 61 2.84 -12.48 1.17
N PRO A 62 2.69 -13.04 -0.06
CA PRO A 62 3.79 -13.72 -0.72
C PRO A 62 5.02 -12.83 -0.92
N THR A 63 4.82 -11.57 -1.37
CA THR A 63 5.93 -10.62 -1.52
C THR A 63 6.65 -10.38 -0.20
N THR A 64 5.93 -10.21 0.90
CA THR A 64 6.53 -10.04 2.23
C THR A 64 7.39 -11.24 2.63
N LEU A 65 6.87 -12.46 2.42
CA LEU A 65 7.60 -13.68 2.77
C LEU A 65 8.86 -13.86 1.92
N LEU A 66 8.79 -13.54 0.63
CA LEU A 66 9.95 -13.56 -0.26
C LEU A 66 11.01 -12.52 0.16
N ILE A 67 10.60 -11.30 0.48
CA ILE A 67 11.51 -10.26 0.96
C ILE A 67 12.17 -10.68 2.28
N ASP A 68 11.40 -11.25 3.20
CA ASP A 68 11.93 -11.75 4.48
C ASP A 68 12.96 -12.86 4.27
N LEU A 69 12.73 -13.75 3.31
CA LEU A 69 13.67 -14.80 2.92
C LEU A 69 14.96 -14.19 2.35
N ILE A 70 14.86 -13.26 1.40
CA ILE A 70 16.01 -12.59 0.78
C ILE A 70 16.87 -11.89 1.85
N ILE A 71 16.24 -11.15 2.76
CA ILE A 71 16.94 -10.44 3.84
C ILE A 71 17.66 -11.42 4.76
N LYS A 72 17.02 -12.55 5.10
CA LYS A 72 17.60 -13.59 5.95
C LYS A 72 18.81 -14.25 5.29
N GLU A 73 18.70 -14.63 4.01
CA GLU A 73 19.78 -15.27 3.26
C GLU A 73 20.96 -14.33 3.00
N ALA A 74 20.69 -13.06 2.73
CA ALA A 74 21.75 -12.06 2.53
C ALA A 74 22.52 -11.73 3.82
N LYS A 75 22.02 -12.12 5.00
CA LYS A 75 22.59 -11.80 6.33
C LYS A 75 22.81 -10.29 6.56
N ILE A 76 22.02 -9.45 5.89
CA ILE A 76 22.14 -7.99 5.97
C ILE A 76 21.30 -7.46 7.13
N ASN A 77 21.96 -7.08 8.22
CA ASN A 77 21.28 -6.50 9.39
C ASN A 77 21.35 -4.96 9.42
N LYS A 78 22.49 -4.37 9.03
CA LYS A 78 22.75 -2.92 9.16
C LYS A 78 21.93 -2.06 8.20
N TYR A 79 21.64 -2.58 7.00
CA TYR A 79 20.89 -1.86 5.96
C TYR A 79 19.59 -2.56 5.56
N ALA A 80 19.05 -3.40 6.45
CA ALA A 80 17.84 -4.18 6.19
C ALA A 80 16.66 -3.31 5.75
N TYR A 81 16.50 -2.12 6.35
CA TYR A 81 15.45 -1.17 5.96
C TYR A 81 15.58 -0.72 4.50
N ILE A 82 16.78 -0.28 4.10
CA ILE A 82 17.02 0.23 2.74
C ILE A 82 16.79 -0.89 1.73
N LEU A 83 17.30 -2.09 2.01
CA LEU A 83 17.11 -3.24 1.12
C LEU A 83 15.63 -3.64 1.02
N GLN A 84 14.90 -3.67 2.14
CA GLN A 84 13.46 -3.91 2.12
C GLN A 84 12.74 -2.84 1.31
N PHE A 85 13.03 -1.56 1.53
CA PHE A 85 12.44 -0.45 0.78
C PHE A 85 12.66 -0.59 -0.73
N VAL A 86 13.88 -0.95 -1.16
CA VAL A 86 14.20 -1.20 -2.57
C VAL A 86 13.40 -2.39 -3.10
N LEU A 87 13.34 -3.51 -2.36
CA LEU A 87 12.60 -4.70 -2.79
C LEU A 87 11.08 -4.45 -2.89
N TYR A 88 10.50 -3.69 -1.95
CA TYR A 88 9.11 -3.26 -2.03
C TYR A 88 8.87 -2.29 -3.20
N THR A 89 9.84 -1.41 -3.49
CA THR A 89 9.78 -0.53 -4.66
C THR A 89 9.78 -1.33 -5.97
N ILE A 90 10.69 -2.30 -6.10
CA ILE A 90 10.73 -3.21 -7.26
C ILE A 90 9.41 -3.96 -7.39
N SER A 91 8.87 -4.47 -6.28
CA SER A 91 7.59 -5.18 -6.26
C SER A 91 6.44 -4.28 -6.74
N SER A 92 6.41 -3.01 -6.29
CA SER A 92 5.42 -2.03 -6.75
C SER A 92 5.53 -1.75 -8.25
N VAL A 93 6.74 -1.65 -8.78
CA VAL A 93 6.97 -1.45 -10.22
C VAL A 93 6.48 -2.65 -11.02
N ILE A 94 6.81 -3.88 -10.59
CA ILE A 94 6.37 -5.11 -11.26
C ILE A 94 4.85 -5.26 -11.24
N VAL A 95 4.22 -5.05 -10.07
CA VAL A 95 2.76 -5.15 -9.95
C VAL A 95 2.08 -4.10 -10.82
N SER A 96 2.56 -2.86 -10.78
CA SER A 96 2.01 -1.79 -11.61
C SER A 96 2.18 -2.08 -13.10
N SER A 97 3.32 -2.61 -13.56
CA SER A 97 3.57 -2.84 -14.99
C SER A 97 2.84 -4.06 -15.55
N THR A 98 2.54 -5.05 -14.71
CA THR A 98 1.89 -6.30 -15.12
C THR A 98 0.37 -6.24 -15.03
N MET A 99 -0.18 -5.58 -14.01
CA MET A 99 -1.62 -5.52 -13.77
C MET A 99 -2.28 -4.36 -14.51
N PHE A 100 -1.51 -3.33 -14.89
CA PHE A 100 -2.09 -2.07 -15.35
C PHE A 100 -1.26 -1.45 -16.48
N THR A 101 -1.89 -1.29 -17.66
CA THR A 101 -1.47 -0.34 -18.72
C THR A 101 -1.76 1.11 -18.32
N ILE A 102 -1.86 1.40 -17.03
CA ILE A 102 -2.12 2.75 -16.54
C ILE A 102 -0.77 3.44 -16.52
N GLY A 103 -0.68 4.61 -17.16
CA GLY A 103 0.51 5.45 -17.15
C GLY A 103 0.93 5.87 -15.73
N TYR A 104 1.75 6.92 -15.65
CA TYR A 104 2.38 7.38 -14.39
C TYR A 104 1.45 7.46 -13.16
N GLN A 105 0.18 7.83 -13.35
CA GLN A 105 -0.81 7.94 -12.27
C GLN A 105 -1.17 6.59 -11.63
N GLY A 106 -1.28 5.51 -12.41
CA GLY A 106 -1.58 4.19 -11.88
C GLY A 106 -0.42 3.65 -11.05
N TRP A 107 0.81 3.87 -11.51
CA TRP A 107 2.01 3.52 -10.76
C TRP A 107 2.04 4.20 -9.38
N LEU A 108 1.67 5.48 -9.28
CA LEU A 108 1.61 6.19 -8.01
C LEU A 108 0.62 5.58 -7.02
N VAL A 109 -0.56 5.13 -7.49
CA VAL A 109 -1.55 4.45 -6.64
C VAL A 109 -0.97 3.18 -6.03
N PHE A 110 -0.28 2.36 -6.83
CA PHE A 110 0.39 1.15 -6.34
C PHE A 110 1.56 1.46 -5.41
N ALA A 111 2.36 2.48 -5.73
CA ALA A 111 3.47 2.91 -4.90
C ALA A 111 2.96 3.35 -3.52
N ILE A 112 1.89 4.14 -3.45
CA ILE A 112 1.28 4.54 -2.17
C ILE A 112 0.82 3.28 -1.41
N ALA A 113 0.07 2.38 -2.04
CA ALA A 113 -0.44 1.18 -1.38
C ALA A 113 0.68 0.26 -0.85
N VAL A 114 1.71 0.00 -1.66
CA VAL A 114 2.82 -0.90 -1.31
C VAL A 114 3.70 -0.28 -0.23
N HIS A 115 4.05 1.01 -0.36
CA HIS A 115 4.94 1.66 0.59
C HIS A 115 4.23 1.94 1.92
N THR A 116 2.95 2.30 1.93
CA THR A 116 2.19 2.42 3.19
C THR A 116 2.16 1.09 3.94
N TYR A 117 1.90 -0.01 3.22
CA TYR A 117 1.96 -1.36 3.80
C TYR A 117 3.35 -1.68 4.37
N PHE A 118 4.41 -1.42 3.61
CA PHE A 118 5.79 -1.65 4.04
C PHE A 118 6.12 -0.88 5.33
N HIS A 119 5.84 0.43 5.39
CA HIS A 119 6.18 1.23 6.56
C HIS A 119 5.40 0.76 7.79
N ILE A 120 4.09 0.53 7.66
CA ILE A 120 3.27 0.02 8.77
C ILE A 120 3.80 -1.32 9.26
N LEU A 121 4.09 -2.27 8.36
CA LEU A 121 4.63 -3.57 8.73
C LEU A 121 5.99 -3.45 9.41
N TYR A 122 6.88 -2.58 8.89
CA TYR A 122 8.20 -2.34 9.47
C TYR A 122 8.10 -1.77 10.89
N PHE A 123 7.24 -0.76 11.09
CA PHE A 123 7.01 -0.17 12.42
C PHE A 123 6.37 -1.16 13.38
N LEU A 124 5.35 -1.92 12.97
CA LEU A 124 4.73 -2.96 13.80
C LEU A 124 5.75 -4.01 14.23
N ARG A 125 6.63 -4.43 13.32
CA ARG A 125 7.71 -5.39 13.64
C ARG A 125 8.70 -4.82 14.64
N ARG A 126 8.98 -3.52 14.59
CA ARG A 126 9.90 -2.84 15.52
C ARG A 126 9.28 -2.55 16.89
N LEU A 127 8.01 -2.14 16.94
CA LEU A 127 7.29 -1.83 18.18
C LEU A 127 6.96 -3.10 18.99
N MET A 128 6.54 -4.18 18.31
CA MET A 128 6.17 -5.45 18.94
C MET A 128 7.37 -6.42 19.05
N LYS A 129 8.59 -5.89 19.17
CA LYS A 129 9.81 -6.67 19.46
C LYS A 129 10.14 -6.74 20.96
N LYS A 130 9.37 -6.02 21.79
CA LYS A 130 9.20 -6.32 23.22
C LYS A 130 8.22 -7.47 23.37
#